data_AF-A0A934ZG24-F1
#
_entry.id   AF-A0A934ZG24-F1
#
_cell.length_a   1.000
_cell.length_b   1.000
_cell.length_c   1.000
_cell.angle_alpha   90.00
_cell.angle_beta   90.00
_cell.angle_gamma   90.00
#
_symmetry.space_group_name_H-M   'P 1'
#
loop_
_entity.id
_entity.type
_entity.pdbx_description
1 polymer ?
#
loop_
_entity_poly.entity_id
_entity_poly.type
_entity_poly.pdbx_seq_one_letter_code
_entity_poly.pdbx_strand_id
1 'polypeptide(L)'
;MSPAAAERRRVREHLTRALRSVRSAPTDALTAPQRARRRAALRALARYIAGGRYPLNRVSLSATPVFVDEGGARCAMAALIESTGDGELVQRVARDHNLAYVEQLRGDPALNAWLDRNGITLAEAARIQPAYHAHTDVTWQPTVSILAGVTAGASTDTGAQLALAPTLRVGVRRVIRGGTNSGASVYGSLALNLEYARSFVVGVGAAHHAGLVLHWEPDGNHDDVQWYLVGGPIAALDDDGAPGTAWGVQLGAGFSFRKRLVPWLFEAIAQGLGQSSGATLRAGVNVGVIW
;
A
#
# COMPACT_ATOMS: atom_id res chain seq x y z
N MET A 1 -14.36 13.95 -12.73
CA MET A 1 -15.02 13.37 -11.53
C MET A 1 -13.94 12.78 -10.65
N SER A 2 -13.90 13.11 -9.34
CA SER A 2 -12.87 12.58 -8.44
C SER A 2 -13.02 11.06 -8.22
N PRO A 3 -11.93 10.34 -7.87
CA PRO A 3 -11.99 8.91 -7.55
C PRO A 3 -13.06 8.58 -6.48
N ALA A 4 -13.14 9.40 -5.42
CA ALA A 4 -14.16 9.25 -4.38
C ALA A 4 -15.60 9.42 -4.90
N ALA A 5 -15.84 10.34 -5.85
CA ALA A 5 -17.16 10.48 -6.46
C ALA A 5 -17.51 9.30 -7.37
N ALA A 6 -16.52 8.75 -8.10
CA ALA A 6 -16.69 7.54 -8.90
C ALA A 6 -17.03 6.33 -8.03
N GLU A 7 -16.33 6.17 -6.91
CA GLU A 7 -16.55 5.14 -5.90
C GLU A 7 -17.98 5.18 -5.36
N ARG A 8 -18.40 6.36 -4.89
CA ARG A 8 -19.76 6.56 -4.37
C ARG A 8 -20.82 6.24 -5.42
N ARG A 9 -20.61 6.60 -6.68
CA ARG A 9 -21.54 6.24 -7.76
C ARG A 9 -21.61 4.72 -7.96
N ARG A 10 -20.48 4.01 -8.05
CA ARG A 10 -20.45 2.55 -8.20
C ARG A 10 -21.18 1.86 -7.05
N VAL A 11 -20.89 2.25 -5.80
CA VAL A 11 -21.54 1.68 -4.61
C VAL A 11 -23.05 1.94 -4.65
N ARG A 12 -23.48 3.16 -4.98
CA ARG A 12 -24.90 3.50 -5.14
C ARG A 12 -25.59 2.62 -6.20
N GLU A 13 -24.97 2.44 -7.35
CA GLU A 13 -25.48 1.60 -8.45
C GLU A 13 -25.57 0.13 -8.04
N HIS A 14 -24.54 -0.40 -7.38
CA HIS A 14 -24.55 -1.75 -6.81
C HIS A 14 -25.72 -1.94 -5.84
N LEU A 15 -25.84 -1.05 -4.84
CA LEU A 15 -26.89 -1.15 -3.83
C LEU A 15 -28.29 -0.96 -4.41
N THR A 16 -28.45 -0.12 -5.43
CA THR A 16 -29.73 0.07 -6.13
C THR A 16 -30.15 -1.21 -6.86
N ARG A 17 -29.21 -1.91 -7.51
CA ARG A 17 -29.45 -3.22 -8.13
C ARG A 17 -29.77 -4.28 -7.08
N ALA A 18 -29.02 -4.32 -5.98
CA ALA A 18 -29.26 -5.22 -4.85
C ALA A 18 -30.67 -5.01 -4.26
N LEU A 19 -31.03 -3.77 -3.93
CA LEU A 19 -32.35 -3.42 -3.40
C LEU A 19 -33.47 -3.86 -4.34
N ARG A 20 -33.33 -3.66 -5.65
CA ARG A 20 -34.33 -4.11 -6.64
C ARG A 20 -34.47 -5.63 -6.63
N SER A 21 -33.35 -6.35 -6.68
CA SER A 21 -33.31 -7.82 -6.69
C SER A 21 -33.93 -8.42 -5.42
N VAL A 22 -33.62 -7.86 -4.25
CA VAL A 22 -34.16 -8.34 -2.97
C VAL A 22 -35.65 -7.99 -2.85
N ARG A 23 -36.09 -6.84 -3.37
CA ARG A 23 -37.53 -6.49 -3.41
C ARG A 23 -38.36 -7.43 -4.30
N SER A 24 -37.80 -7.94 -5.39
CA SER A 24 -38.49 -8.85 -6.31
C SER A 24 -38.44 -10.32 -5.91
N ALA A 25 -37.68 -10.67 -4.87
CA ALA A 25 -37.56 -12.07 -4.44
C ALA A 25 -38.89 -12.59 -3.85
N PRO A 26 -39.23 -13.88 -4.07
CA PRO A 26 -40.42 -14.50 -3.48
C PRO A 26 -40.42 -14.39 -1.95
N THR A 27 -41.61 -14.19 -1.35
CA THR A 27 -41.76 -14.03 0.11
C THR A 27 -42.83 -14.94 0.71
N ASP A 28 -43.26 -15.96 -0.04
CA ASP A 28 -44.37 -16.84 0.32
C ASP A 28 -44.03 -17.69 1.55
N ALA A 29 -42.76 -18.11 1.66
CA ALA A 29 -42.23 -18.85 2.81
C ALA A 29 -42.03 -17.99 4.07
N LEU A 30 -42.17 -16.66 4.00
CA LEU A 30 -41.98 -15.78 5.15
C LEU A 30 -43.25 -15.72 6.01
N THR A 31 -43.08 -15.58 7.32
CA THR A 31 -44.20 -15.24 8.21
C THR A 31 -44.64 -13.79 8.04
N ALA A 32 -45.85 -13.44 8.50
CA ALA A 32 -46.32 -12.05 8.45
C ALA A 32 -45.39 -11.06 9.21
N PRO A 33 -44.86 -11.39 10.42
CA PRO A 33 -43.85 -10.56 11.08
C PRO A 33 -42.55 -10.41 10.28
N GLN A 34 -42.03 -11.49 9.67
CA GLN A 34 -40.83 -11.43 8.82
C GLN A 34 -41.07 -10.53 7.59
N ARG A 35 -42.22 -10.64 6.92
CA ARG A 35 -42.58 -9.74 5.81
C ARG A 35 -42.64 -8.27 6.24
N ALA A 36 -43.14 -7.98 7.45
CA ALA A 36 -43.18 -6.62 7.97
C ALA A 36 -41.76 -6.08 8.23
N ARG A 37 -40.91 -6.86 8.89
CA ARG A 37 -39.51 -6.48 9.16
C ARG A 37 -38.68 -6.37 7.89
N ARG A 38 -38.82 -7.29 6.95
CA ARG A 38 -38.20 -7.23 5.62
C ARG A 38 -38.53 -5.91 4.91
N ARG A 39 -39.80 -5.51 4.88
CA ARG A 39 -40.21 -4.22 4.29
C ARG A 39 -39.58 -3.04 5.01
N ALA A 40 -39.46 -3.08 6.34
CA ALA A 40 -38.78 -2.04 7.11
C ALA A 40 -37.28 -1.97 6.79
N ALA A 41 -36.59 -3.10 6.74
CA ALA A 41 -35.18 -3.19 6.36
C ALA A 41 -34.93 -2.65 4.94
N LEU A 42 -35.77 -3.01 3.96
CA LEU A 42 -35.64 -2.50 2.58
C LEU A 42 -35.98 -1.02 2.43
N ARG A 43 -36.79 -0.44 3.34
CA ARG A 43 -36.96 1.02 3.45
C ARG A 43 -35.73 1.68 4.08
N ALA A 44 -35.13 1.07 5.10
CA ALA A 44 -33.88 1.53 5.69
C ALA A 44 -32.74 1.50 4.65
N LEU A 45 -32.65 0.44 3.84
CA LEU A 45 -31.66 0.34 2.75
C LEU A 45 -31.85 1.46 1.73
N ALA A 46 -33.09 1.76 1.33
CA ALA A 46 -33.37 2.86 0.42
C ALA A 46 -32.94 4.22 0.98
N ARG A 47 -33.19 4.49 2.27
CA ARG A 47 -32.71 5.70 2.95
C ARG A 47 -31.18 5.76 3.02
N TYR A 48 -30.53 4.65 3.32
CA TYR A 48 -29.07 4.53 3.34
C TYR A 48 -28.46 4.83 1.95
N ILE A 49 -29.04 4.28 0.88
CA ILE A 49 -28.62 4.55 -0.50
C ILE A 49 -28.73 6.04 -0.84
N ALA A 50 -29.86 6.66 -0.48
CA ALA A 50 -30.10 8.08 -0.70
C ALA A 50 -29.10 8.96 0.08
N GLY A 51 -28.85 8.64 1.36
CA GLY A 51 -27.89 9.34 2.20
C GLY A 51 -26.45 9.27 1.68
N GLY A 52 -26.07 8.18 1.01
CA GLY A 52 -24.81 8.09 0.25
C GLY A 52 -23.54 8.26 1.10
N ARG A 53 -23.61 7.93 2.39
CA ARG A 53 -22.51 7.92 3.35
C ARG A 53 -22.00 6.49 3.47
N TYR A 54 -21.05 6.13 2.62
CA TYR A 54 -20.50 4.78 2.50
C TYR A 54 -19.09 4.72 3.13
N PRO A 55 -18.69 3.55 3.66
CA PRO A 55 -17.33 3.31 4.14
C PRO A 55 -16.24 3.62 3.12
N LEU A 56 -15.08 4.03 3.62
CA LEU A 56 -13.82 4.08 2.87
C LEU A 56 -12.95 2.88 3.22
N ASN A 57 -12.46 2.17 2.20
CA ASN A 57 -11.42 1.16 2.38
C ASN A 57 -10.06 1.83 2.40
N ARG A 58 -9.56 2.11 3.60
CA ARG A 58 -8.22 2.65 3.83
C ARG A 58 -7.24 1.62 4.35
N VAL A 59 -7.64 0.34 4.37
CA VAL A 59 -6.97 -0.79 5.04
C VAL A 59 -6.48 -1.88 4.07
N SER A 60 -6.92 -1.84 2.81
CA SER A 60 -6.57 -2.82 1.77
C SER A 60 -6.44 -2.15 0.40
N LEU A 61 -5.41 -2.52 -0.36
CA LEU A 61 -5.23 -2.08 -1.75
C LEU A 61 -6.24 -2.73 -2.71
N SER A 62 -6.77 -3.89 -2.35
CA SER A 62 -7.79 -4.61 -3.11
C SER A 62 -9.18 -4.11 -2.75
N ALA A 63 -10.17 -4.36 -3.62
CA ALA A 63 -11.57 -4.13 -3.24
C ALA A 63 -11.95 -5.06 -2.09
N THR A 64 -12.31 -4.49 -0.94
CA THR A 64 -12.56 -5.28 0.28
C THR A 64 -13.79 -4.72 1.01
N PRO A 65 -14.64 -5.58 1.61
CA PRO A 65 -15.68 -5.12 2.52
C PRO A 65 -15.07 -4.38 3.70
N VAL A 66 -15.78 -3.39 4.22
CA VAL A 66 -15.44 -2.71 5.46
C VAL A 66 -16.74 -2.54 6.22
N PHE A 67 -16.90 -3.23 7.35
CA PHE A 67 -18.16 -3.24 8.10
C PHE A 67 -18.44 -1.86 8.71
N VAL A 68 -17.44 -1.29 9.38
CA VAL A 68 -17.41 0.10 9.87
C VAL A 68 -16.03 0.68 9.59
N ASP A 69 -15.97 1.83 8.90
CA ASP A 69 -14.70 2.53 8.68
C ASP A 69 -14.30 3.39 9.90
N GLU A 70 -13.09 3.94 9.85
CA GLU A 70 -12.55 4.83 10.91
C GLU A 70 -13.36 6.10 11.14
N GLY A 71 -14.04 6.60 10.10
CA GLY A 71 -14.95 7.72 10.21
C GLY A 71 -16.28 7.35 10.86
N GLY A 72 -16.46 6.08 11.25
CA GLY A 72 -17.70 5.53 11.79
C GLY A 72 -18.78 5.30 10.73
N ALA A 73 -18.45 5.40 9.45
CA ALA A 73 -19.39 5.08 8.39
C ALA A 73 -19.60 3.56 8.34
N ARG A 74 -20.86 3.16 8.39
CA ARG A 74 -21.30 1.76 8.37
C ARG A 74 -21.54 1.32 6.93
N CYS A 75 -21.18 0.09 6.59
CA CYS A 75 -21.61 -0.51 5.34
C CYS A 75 -23.12 -0.69 5.31
N ALA A 76 -23.65 -1.11 4.16
CA ALA A 76 -25.09 -1.34 4.01
C ALA A 76 -25.62 -2.37 5.03
N MET A 77 -24.90 -3.47 5.26
CA MET A 77 -25.30 -4.47 6.25
C MET A 77 -25.26 -3.95 7.68
N ALA A 78 -24.16 -3.29 8.07
CA ALA A 78 -24.03 -2.68 9.39
C ALA A 78 -25.12 -1.63 9.66
N ALA A 79 -25.42 -0.78 8.67
CA ALA A 79 -26.47 0.23 8.80
C ALA A 79 -27.87 -0.40 8.94
N LEU A 80 -28.15 -1.51 8.27
CA LEU A 80 -29.41 -2.24 8.40
C LEU A 80 -29.56 -2.86 9.79
N ILE A 81 -28.53 -3.59 10.24
CA ILE A 81 -28.51 -4.26 11.55
C ILE A 81 -28.70 -3.24 12.67
N GLU A 82 -27.98 -2.13 12.62
CA GLU A 82 -28.12 -1.07 13.61
C GLU A 82 -29.50 -0.41 13.58
N SER A 83 -30.07 -0.17 12.39
CA SER A 83 -31.38 0.47 12.26
C SER A 83 -32.54 -0.32 12.88
N THR A 84 -32.32 -1.61 13.16
CA THR A 84 -33.29 -2.51 13.82
C THR A 84 -32.98 -2.75 15.30
N GLY A 85 -31.98 -2.08 15.86
CA GLY A 85 -31.64 -2.14 17.29
C GLY A 85 -30.48 -3.07 17.66
N ASP A 86 -29.85 -3.76 16.70
CA ASP A 86 -28.79 -4.74 16.94
C ASP A 86 -27.38 -4.11 16.85
N GLY A 87 -27.19 -2.92 17.45
CA GLY A 87 -25.93 -2.18 17.39
C GLY A 87 -24.72 -2.92 17.98
N GLU A 88 -24.94 -3.74 19.01
CA GLU A 88 -23.88 -4.57 19.61
C GLU A 88 -23.31 -5.62 18.64
N LEU A 89 -24.16 -6.20 17.79
CA LEU A 89 -23.73 -7.10 16.72
C LEU A 89 -22.83 -6.36 15.73
N VAL A 90 -23.17 -5.11 15.38
CA VAL A 90 -22.33 -4.28 14.50
C VAL A 90 -20.97 -4.01 15.12
N GLN A 91 -20.93 -3.61 16.39
CA GLN A 91 -19.68 -3.32 17.10
C GLN A 91 -18.80 -4.56 17.21
N ARG A 92 -19.39 -5.73 17.53
CA ARG A 92 -18.66 -7.00 17.59
C ARG A 92 -18.06 -7.37 16.23
N VAL A 93 -18.86 -7.38 15.17
CA VAL A 93 -18.37 -7.73 13.82
C VAL A 93 -17.31 -6.73 13.35
N ALA A 94 -17.48 -5.43 13.60
CA ALA A 94 -16.50 -4.42 13.26
C ALA A 94 -15.17 -4.59 14.02
N ARG A 95 -15.20 -5.10 15.25
CA ARG A 95 -13.99 -5.36 16.02
C ARG A 95 -13.29 -6.66 15.60
N ASP A 96 -14.05 -7.74 15.46
CA ASP A 96 -13.48 -9.08 15.35
C ASP A 96 -13.30 -9.50 13.87
N HIS A 97 -14.12 -8.95 12.96
CA HIS A 97 -14.22 -9.38 11.56
C HIS A 97 -14.52 -8.23 10.57
N ASN A 98 -13.92 -7.03 10.75
CA ASN A 98 -14.31 -5.82 10.01
C ASN A 98 -14.26 -5.95 8.48
N LEU A 99 -13.36 -6.80 7.97
CA LEU A 99 -13.11 -6.97 6.54
C LEU A 99 -13.81 -8.19 5.95
N ALA A 100 -14.60 -8.90 6.75
CA ALA A 100 -15.25 -10.13 6.33
C ALA A 100 -16.42 -9.85 5.38
N TYR A 101 -16.54 -10.70 4.37
CA TYR A 101 -17.79 -10.88 3.66
C TYR A 101 -18.82 -11.50 4.61
N VAL A 102 -20.08 -11.08 4.48
CA VAL A 102 -21.17 -11.61 5.32
C VAL A 102 -21.35 -13.11 5.16
N GLU A 103 -21.02 -13.67 3.99
CA GLU A 103 -21.00 -15.12 3.75
C GLU A 103 -19.98 -15.86 4.61
N GLN A 104 -18.86 -15.22 4.93
CA GLN A 104 -17.83 -15.76 5.82
C GLN A 104 -18.29 -15.75 7.28
N LEU A 105 -19.28 -14.91 7.62
CA LEU A 105 -19.90 -14.83 8.94
C LEU A 105 -21.08 -15.80 9.11
N ARG A 106 -21.27 -16.76 8.21
CA ARG A 106 -22.38 -17.73 8.28
C ARG A 106 -22.44 -18.55 9.56
N GLY A 107 -21.34 -18.63 10.31
CA GLY A 107 -21.26 -19.29 11.61
C GLY A 107 -21.69 -18.41 12.79
N ASP A 108 -21.89 -17.10 12.62
CA ASP A 108 -22.30 -16.19 13.70
C ASP A 108 -23.80 -16.38 14.03
N PRO A 109 -24.16 -16.89 15.23
CA PRO A 109 -25.55 -17.16 15.57
C PRO A 109 -26.41 -15.89 15.66
N ALA A 110 -25.85 -14.77 16.10
CA ALA A 110 -26.58 -13.52 16.24
C ALA A 110 -26.87 -12.89 14.88
N LEU A 111 -25.94 -12.98 13.93
CA LEU A 111 -26.17 -12.57 12.55
C LEU A 111 -27.27 -13.44 11.91
N ASN A 112 -27.20 -14.77 12.07
CA ASN A 112 -28.21 -15.68 11.53
C ASN A 112 -29.59 -15.42 12.14
N ALA A 113 -29.67 -15.20 13.45
CA ALA A 113 -30.92 -14.85 14.11
C ALA A 113 -31.46 -13.49 13.61
N TRP A 114 -30.59 -12.51 13.35
CA TRP A 114 -30.99 -11.24 12.77
C TRP A 114 -31.57 -11.40 11.35
N LEU A 115 -30.88 -12.17 10.50
CA LEU A 115 -31.29 -12.47 9.13
C LEU A 115 -32.67 -13.15 9.10
N ASP A 116 -32.86 -14.19 9.92
CA ASP A 116 -34.13 -14.91 10.04
C ASP A 116 -35.26 -14.00 10.53
N ARG A 117 -35.04 -13.23 11.61
CA ARG A 117 -36.05 -12.30 12.15
C ARG A 117 -36.49 -11.27 11.12
N ASN A 118 -35.58 -10.82 10.25
CA ASN A 118 -35.85 -9.84 9.21
C ASN A 118 -36.30 -10.45 7.88
N GLY A 119 -36.39 -11.78 7.79
CA GLY A 119 -36.74 -12.50 6.57
C GLY A 119 -35.80 -12.18 5.42
N ILE A 120 -34.50 -12.06 5.69
CA ILE A 120 -33.43 -11.81 4.70
C ILE A 120 -32.55 -13.05 4.65
N THR A 121 -32.31 -13.61 3.48
CA THR A 121 -31.41 -14.76 3.34
C THR A 121 -29.94 -14.33 3.38
N LEU A 122 -29.03 -15.24 3.71
CA LEU A 122 -27.59 -14.97 3.66
C LEU A 122 -27.14 -14.51 2.26
N ALA A 123 -27.68 -15.12 1.20
CA ALA A 123 -27.37 -14.74 -0.19
C ALA A 123 -27.86 -13.31 -0.54
N GLU A 124 -29.00 -12.90 0.01
CA GLU A 124 -29.48 -11.52 -0.14
C GLU A 124 -28.62 -10.53 0.64
N ALA A 125 -28.20 -10.89 1.85
CA ALA A 125 -27.26 -10.08 2.63
C ALA A 125 -25.93 -9.92 1.89
N ALA A 126 -25.40 -10.99 1.30
CA ALA A 126 -24.19 -10.95 0.47
C ALA A 126 -24.34 -10.05 -0.75
N ARG A 127 -25.51 -10.10 -1.41
CA ARG A 127 -25.83 -9.20 -2.52
C ARG A 127 -25.94 -7.74 -2.10
N ILE A 128 -26.38 -7.46 -0.88
CA ILE A 128 -26.47 -6.10 -0.32
C ILE A 128 -25.08 -5.57 0.07
N GLN A 129 -24.16 -6.44 0.49
CA GLN A 129 -22.84 -6.03 0.96
C GLN A 129 -21.93 -5.60 -0.21
N PRO A 130 -21.48 -4.34 -0.25
CA PRO A 130 -20.48 -3.91 -1.22
C PRO A 130 -19.06 -4.25 -0.74
N ALA A 131 -18.15 -4.35 -1.71
CA ALA A 131 -16.72 -4.13 -1.48
C ALA A 131 -16.35 -2.71 -1.92
N TYR A 132 -15.39 -2.11 -1.22
CA TYR A 132 -14.93 -0.74 -1.44
C TYR A 132 -13.52 -0.76 -2.03
N HIS A 133 -13.27 0.01 -3.10
CA HIS A 133 -11.91 0.15 -3.63
C HIS A 133 -11.06 0.95 -2.65
N ALA A 134 -9.75 0.70 -2.73
CA ALA A 134 -8.77 1.38 -1.91
C ALA A 134 -8.88 2.91 -2.07
N HIS A 135 -9.21 3.58 -0.98
CA HIS A 135 -9.14 5.03 -0.86
C HIS A 135 -7.75 5.38 -0.33
N THR A 136 -6.78 5.48 -1.24
CA THR A 136 -5.41 5.84 -0.91
C THR A 136 -5.15 7.31 -1.17
N ASP A 137 -4.44 7.96 -0.24
CA ASP A 137 -3.90 9.29 -0.46
C ASP A 137 -2.49 9.16 -1.03
N VAL A 138 -2.23 9.86 -2.13
CA VAL A 138 -0.92 9.88 -2.79
C VAL A 138 -0.28 11.22 -2.50
N THR A 139 0.85 11.21 -1.80
CA THR A 139 1.65 12.41 -1.54
C THR A 139 3.00 12.28 -2.21
N TRP A 140 3.44 13.36 -2.84
CA TRP A 140 4.79 13.49 -3.38
C TRP A 140 5.64 14.31 -2.42
N GLN A 141 6.82 13.82 -2.10
CA GLN A 141 7.77 14.51 -1.22
C GLN A 141 9.17 14.49 -1.85
N PRO A 142 9.96 15.57 -1.73
CA PRO A 142 11.37 15.52 -2.10
C PRO A 142 12.10 14.50 -1.22
N THR A 143 13.22 13.97 -1.71
CA THR A 143 14.10 13.14 -0.89
C THR A 143 15.56 13.42 -1.20
N VAL A 144 16.39 13.36 -0.15
CA VAL A 144 17.84 13.54 -0.25
C VAL A 144 18.52 12.49 0.60
N SER A 145 19.51 11.79 0.06
CA SER A 145 20.37 10.89 0.83
C SER A 145 21.84 11.23 0.67
N ILE A 146 22.56 11.24 1.78
CA ILE A 146 24.03 11.33 1.78
C ILE A 146 24.56 10.02 2.34
N LEU A 147 25.46 9.39 1.58
CA LEU A 147 25.91 8.03 1.79
C LEU A 147 27.44 7.98 1.73
N ALA A 148 28.02 7.11 2.53
CA ALA A 148 29.39 6.67 2.39
C ALA A 148 29.40 5.16 2.15
N GLY A 149 29.95 4.76 1.02
CA GLY A 149 30.03 3.37 0.59
C GLY A 149 31.44 2.81 0.62
N VAL A 150 31.56 1.52 0.96
CA VAL A 150 32.77 0.72 0.73
C VAL A 150 32.38 -0.46 -0.15
N THR A 151 33.06 -0.64 -1.27
CA THR A 151 32.84 -1.76 -2.19
C THR A 151 34.14 -2.48 -2.51
N ALA A 152 34.07 -3.80 -2.63
CA ALA A 152 35.17 -4.64 -3.09
C ALA A 152 34.73 -5.42 -4.32
N GLY A 153 35.66 -5.74 -5.21
CA GLY A 153 35.31 -6.37 -6.46
C GLY A 153 36.51 -6.72 -7.32
N ALA A 154 36.22 -7.00 -8.59
CA ALA A 154 37.24 -7.26 -9.58
C ALA A 154 36.89 -6.56 -10.89
N SER A 155 37.94 -6.13 -11.60
CA SER A 155 37.91 -5.59 -12.94
C SER A 155 38.80 -6.45 -13.83
N THR A 156 38.40 -6.66 -15.09
CA THR A 156 39.21 -7.38 -16.07
C THR A 156 40.56 -6.73 -16.32
N ASP A 157 40.64 -5.41 -16.15
CA ASP A 157 41.79 -4.62 -16.62
C ASP A 157 42.78 -4.34 -15.47
N THR A 158 42.28 -4.29 -14.24
CA THR A 158 43.06 -3.90 -13.04
C THR A 158 43.03 -4.95 -11.92
N GLY A 159 42.30 -6.05 -12.10
CA GLY A 159 42.22 -7.14 -11.12
C GLY A 159 41.35 -6.77 -9.92
N ALA A 160 41.77 -7.21 -8.72
CA ALA A 160 41.03 -6.97 -7.49
C ALA A 160 41.02 -5.47 -7.11
N GLN A 161 39.86 -4.96 -6.72
CA GLN A 161 39.64 -3.55 -6.41
C GLN A 161 38.97 -3.40 -5.05
N LEU A 162 39.38 -2.35 -4.33
CA LEU A 162 38.70 -1.82 -3.16
C LEU A 162 38.40 -0.35 -3.42
N ALA A 163 37.15 0.08 -3.20
CA ALA A 163 36.71 1.43 -3.50
C ALA A 163 35.87 2.04 -2.38
N LEU A 164 36.12 3.32 -2.13
CA LEU A 164 35.30 4.18 -1.26
C LEU A 164 34.45 5.10 -2.14
N ALA A 165 33.15 5.23 -1.84
CA ALA A 165 32.24 6.04 -2.65
C ALA A 165 31.34 6.90 -1.77
N PRO A 166 31.73 8.15 -1.47
CA PRO A 166 30.76 9.16 -1.07
C PRO A 166 29.73 9.37 -2.18
N THR A 167 28.46 9.30 -1.81
CA THR A 167 27.33 9.33 -2.74
C THR A 167 26.26 10.29 -2.26
N LEU A 168 25.72 11.08 -3.19
CA LEU A 168 24.55 11.93 -3.01
C LEU A 168 23.42 11.37 -3.86
N ARG A 169 22.23 11.23 -3.28
CA ARG A 169 20.99 10.96 -4.00
C ARG A 169 20.03 12.12 -3.78
N VAL A 170 19.44 12.62 -4.86
CA VAL A 170 18.37 13.63 -4.79
C VAL A 170 17.23 13.17 -5.68
N GLY A 171 16.00 13.26 -5.18
CA GLY A 171 14.88 12.68 -5.89
C GLY A 171 13.52 13.15 -5.42
N VAL A 172 12.52 12.47 -5.96
CA VAL A 172 11.12 12.62 -5.56
C VAL A 172 10.57 11.27 -5.18
N ARG A 173 9.81 11.24 -4.09
CA ARG A 173 9.19 10.04 -3.53
C ARG A 173 7.68 10.15 -3.60
N ARG A 174 7.07 9.14 -4.20
CA ARG A 174 5.63 8.87 -4.16
C ARG A 174 5.32 8.01 -2.96
N VAL A 175 4.56 8.53 -2.00
CA VAL A 175 4.11 7.80 -0.81
C VAL A 175 2.62 7.50 -0.95
N ILE A 176 2.24 6.25 -0.74
CA ILE A 176 0.84 5.82 -0.71
C ILE A 176 0.44 5.66 0.75
N ARG A 177 -0.56 6.41 1.22
CA ARG A 177 -1.06 6.33 2.59
C ARG A 177 -2.48 5.75 2.63
N GLY A 178 -2.71 4.86 3.57
CA GLY A 178 -4.01 4.54 4.16
C GLY A 178 -4.16 5.29 5.46
N GLY A 179 -5.30 5.95 5.68
CA GLY A 179 -5.61 6.43 7.02
C GLY A 179 -5.92 5.24 7.93
N THR A 180 -5.39 5.24 9.15
CA THR A 180 -6.08 4.70 10.33
C THR A 180 -6.17 5.77 11.42
N ASN A 181 -7.19 5.73 12.28
CA ASN A 181 -7.29 6.61 13.46
C ASN A 181 -6.11 6.44 14.44
N SER A 182 -5.26 5.42 14.26
CA SER A 182 -4.05 5.13 15.03
C SER A 182 -2.75 5.64 14.38
N GLY A 183 -2.81 6.31 13.23
CA GLY A 183 -1.64 6.78 12.49
C GLY A 183 -1.73 6.34 11.03
N ALA A 184 -1.25 7.18 10.12
CA ALA A 184 -1.28 6.87 8.68
C ALA A 184 -0.47 5.60 8.40
N SER A 185 -1.14 4.52 8.01
CA SER A 185 -0.51 3.32 7.50
C SER A 185 0.06 3.63 6.12
N VAL A 186 1.39 3.72 5.99
CA VAL A 186 2.02 3.89 4.68
C VAL A 186 1.97 2.52 3.98
N TYR A 187 1.27 2.41 2.85
CA TYR A 187 1.20 1.15 2.10
C TYR A 187 2.49 0.80 1.38
N GLY A 188 3.30 1.82 1.11
CA GLY A 188 4.54 1.67 0.39
C GLY A 188 4.96 3.01 -0.17
N SER A 189 6.21 3.07 -0.62
CA SER A 189 6.68 4.24 -1.33
C SER A 189 7.64 3.86 -2.45
N LEU A 190 7.69 4.72 -3.46
CA LEU A 190 8.62 4.59 -4.57
C LEU A 190 9.27 5.94 -4.77
N ALA A 191 10.60 5.99 -4.67
CA ALA A 191 11.36 7.18 -5.00
C ALA A 191 12.17 6.98 -6.27
N LEU A 192 12.21 8.02 -7.10
CA LEU A 192 13.12 8.14 -8.22
C LEU A 192 14.21 9.13 -7.83
N ASN A 193 15.47 8.69 -7.86
CA ASN A 193 16.61 9.51 -7.46
C ASN A 193 17.61 9.61 -8.60
N LEU A 194 18.15 10.82 -8.76
CA LEU A 194 19.44 11.02 -9.40
C LEU A 194 20.53 10.72 -8.35
N GLU A 195 21.41 9.78 -8.68
CA GLU A 195 22.56 9.41 -7.88
C GLU A 195 23.82 10.02 -8.49
N TYR A 196 24.67 10.60 -7.66
CA TYR A 196 26.03 10.99 -8.01
C TYR A 196 26.98 10.44 -6.96
N ALA A 197 28.03 9.74 -7.41
CA ALA A 197 29.07 9.23 -6.54
C ALA A 197 30.45 9.58 -7.08
N ARG A 198 31.39 9.88 -6.17
CA ARG A 198 32.82 9.95 -6.52
C ARG A 198 33.51 8.77 -5.90
N SER A 199 33.84 7.76 -6.71
CA SER A 199 34.49 6.55 -6.21
C SER A 199 36.01 6.73 -6.21
N PHE A 200 36.68 6.29 -5.16
CA PHE A 200 38.13 6.26 -5.01
C PHE A 200 38.58 4.82 -4.91
N VAL A 201 39.23 4.31 -5.96
CA VAL A 201 39.73 2.95 -6.07
C VAL A 201 41.19 2.92 -5.62
N VAL A 202 41.49 2.14 -4.57
CA VAL A 202 42.82 2.07 -3.97
C VAL A 202 43.85 1.60 -4.99
N GLY A 203 44.91 2.40 -5.19
CA GLY A 203 46.00 2.08 -6.11
C GLY A 203 45.66 2.23 -7.60
N VAL A 204 44.46 2.70 -7.96
CA VAL A 204 44.04 2.89 -9.35
C VAL A 204 43.73 4.35 -9.65
N GLY A 205 42.88 5.00 -8.85
CA GLY A 205 42.46 6.38 -9.12
C GLY A 205 41.06 6.69 -8.61
N ALA A 206 40.46 7.76 -9.13
CA ALA A 206 39.09 8.16 -8.81
C ALA A 206 38.23 8.16 -10.07
N ALA A 207 36.92 7.96 -9.92
CA ALA A 207 35.98 8.00 -11.03
C ALA A 207 34.63 8.58 -10.60
N HIS A 208 34.03 9.39 -11.47
CA HIS A 208 32.70 9.94 -11.25
C HIS A 208 31.64 8.96 -11.73
N HIS A 209 30.55 8.85 -10.97
CA HIS A 209 29.42 8.00 -11.33
C HIS A 209 28.14 8.84 -11.28
N ALA A 210 27.27 8.60 -12.24
CA ALA A 210 25.91 9.11 -12.25
C ALA A 210 24.93 7.96 -12.45
N GLY A 211 23.80 7.99 -11.76
CA GLY A 211 22.79 6.95 -11.84
C GLY A 211 21.37 7.48 -11.74
N LEU A 212 20.42 6.72 -12.28
CA LEU A 212 19.00 6.94 -12.07
C LEU A 212 18.46 5.75 -11.28
N VAL A 213 18.32 5.89 -9.96
CA VAL A 213 18.03 4.78 -9.06
C VAL A 213 16.62 4.87 -8.49
N LEU A 214 15.88 3.78 -8.61
CA LEU A 214 14.59 3.58 -7.97
C LEU A 214 14.82 3.04 -6.56
N HIS A 215 14.13 3.63 -5.58
CA HIS A 215 14.12 3.17 -4.20
C HIS A 215 12.69 2.77 -3.85
N TRP A 216 12.45 1.47 -3.73
CA TRP A 216 11.13 0.89 -3.55
C TRP A 216 10.97 0.27 -2.16
N GLU A 217 9.93 0.70 -1.47
CA GLU A 217 9.50 0.20 -0.17
C GLU A 217 8.16 -0.52 -0.34
N PRO A 218 8.16 -1.87 -0.31
CA PRO A 218 6.94 -2.65 -0.55
C PRO A 218 5.92 -2.51 0.58
N ASP A 219 6.38 -2.37 1.83
CA ASP A 219 5.52 -2.18 3.01
C ASP A 219 6.04 -0.99 3.83
N GLY A 220 5.21 0.04 3.99
CA GLY A 220 5.46 1.10 4.97
C GLY A 220 5.03 0.63 6.36
N ASN A 221 5.78 -0.34 6.88
CA ASN A 221 5.53 -0.95 8.19
C ASN A 221 5.46 0.12 9.31
N HIS A 222 4.68 -0.13 10.37
CA HIS A 222 4.53 0.80 11.51
C HIS A 222 5.74 0.77 12.45
N ASP A 223 6.66 -0.16 12.18
CA ASP A 223 7.90 -0.37 12.92
C ASP A 223 8.92 0.75 12.67
N ASP A 224 9.84 0.90 13.60
CA ASP A 224 10.92 1.89 13.50
C ASP A 224 11.92 1.59 12.37
N VAL A 225 11.91 0.36 11.85
CA VAL A 225 12.79 -0.13 10.79
C VAL A 225 11.98 -0.38 9.53
N GLN A 226 12.44 0.16 8.41
CA GLN A 226 11.79 -0.04 7.13
C GLN A 226 12.75 -0.58 6.07
N TRP A 227 12.38 -1.70 5.49
CA TRP A 227 13.11 -2.38 4.43
C TRP A 227 12.76 -1.85 3.04
N TYR A 228 13.74 -1.87 2.16
CA TYR A 228 13.60 -1.41 0.78
C TYR A 228 14.55 -2.13 -0.17
N LEU A 229 14.21 -2.04 -1.46
CA LEU A 229 15.09 -2.39 -2.56
C LEU A 229 15.50 -1.11 -3.29
N VAL A 230 16.73 -1.06 -3.77
CA VAL A 230 17.24 0.04 -4.59
C VAL A 230 17.86 -0.51 -5.87
N GLY A 231 17.70 0.18 -6.98
CA GLY A 231 18.40 -0.19 -8.20
C GLY A 231 18.08 0.64 -9.41
N GLY A 232 18.94 0.56 -10.41
CA GLY A 232 18.79 1.30 -11.64
C GLY A 232 20.07 1.33 -12.49
N PRO A 233 19.99 1.96 -13.67
CA PRO A 233 21.17 2.20 -14.50
C PRO A 233 22.14 3.15 -13.81
N ILE A 234 23.42 2.86 -14.01
CA ILE A 234 24.54 3.70 -13.58
C ILE A 234 25.51 3.87 -14.74
N ALA A 235 26.23 4.98 -14.76
CA ALA A 235 27.31 5.26 -15.69
C ALA A 235 28.52 5.76 -14.90
N ALA A 236 29.70 5.27 -15.26
CA ALA A 236 30.94 5.95 -14.92
C ALA A 236 31.13 7.06 -15.96
N LEU A 237 31.13 8.29 -15.46
CA LEU A 237 31.50 9.47 -16.21
C LEU A 237 32.99 9.64 -15.93
N ASP A 238 33.79 9.61 -16.98
CA ASP A 238 35.26 9.70 -17.01
C ASP A 238 35.95 10.43 -15.82
N ASP A 239 37.12 9.93 -15.38
CA ASP A 239 38.27 10.76 -14.91
C ASP A 239 39.51 9.95 -14.49
N ASP A 240 40.71 10.58 -14.58
CA ASP A 240 42.07 10.29 -14.04
C ASP A 240 42.61 8.83 -13.91
N GLY A 241 41.84 7.78 -14.20
CA GLY A 241 42.23 6.38 -14.04
C GLY A 241 41.20 5.38 -14.60
N ALA A 242 41.55 4.09 -14.60
CA ALA A 242 40.65 3.03 -15.06
C ALA A 242 39.48 2.86 -14.07
N PRO A 243 38.22 2.93 -14.54
CA PRO A 243 37.77 2.42 -15.82
C PRO A 243 36.97 3.47 -16.64
N GLY A 244 37.60 4.58 -17.04
CA GLY A 244 37.08 5.51 -18.07
C GLY A 244 35.56 5.75 -18.09
N THR A 245 34.97 5.85 -19.29
CA THR A 245 33.51 5.89 -19.46
C THR A 245 32.94 4.47 -19.51
N ALA A 246 32.01 4.15 -18.60
CA ALA A 246 31.39 2.83 -18.51
C ALA A 246 29.88 2.92 -18.24
N TRP A 247 29.13 1.87 -18.58
CA TRP A 247 27.69 1.79 -18.34
C TRP A 247 27.33 0.49 -17.64
N GLY A 248 26.28 0.53 -16.83
CA GLY A 248 25.97 -0.63 -16.01
C GLY A 248 24.70 -0.50 -15.21
N VAL A 249 24.60 -1.37 -14.23
CA VAL A 249 23.46 -1.46 -13.33
C VAL A 249 23.94 -1.58 -11.89
N GLN A 250 23.18 -0.97 -10.99
CA GLN A 250 23.30 -1.16 -9.55
C GLN A 250 22.01 -1.77 -9.03
N LEU A 251 22.15 -2.71 -8.09
CA LEU A 251 21.05 -3.30 -7.34
C LEU A 251 21.45 -3.37 -5.87
N GLY A 252 20.50 -3.25 -4.97
CA GLY A 252 20.75 -3.32 -3.54
C GLY A 252 19.48 -3.52 -2.73
N ALA A 253 19.69 -3.87 -1.47
CA ALA A 253 18.66 -3.99 -0.45
C ALA A 253 19.16 -3.30 0.82
N GLY A 254 18.25 -2.63 1.52
CA GLY A 254 18.63 -1.89 2.71
C GLY A 254 17.47 -1.69 3.68
N PHE A 255 17.78 -1.03 4.79
CA PHE A 255 16.79 -0.58 5.75
C PHE A 255 17.13 0.80 6.30
N SER A 256 16.11 1.53 6.75
CA SER A 256 16.24 2.86 7.35
C SER A 256 15.44 3.01 8.66
N PHE A 257 15.88 3.94 9.51
CA PHE A 257 15.24 4.28 10.78
C PHE A 257 14.52 5.63 10.71
N ARG A 258 13.21 5.66 10.45
CA ARG A 258 12.51 6.95 10.20
C ARG A 258 12.13 7.77 11.43
N LYS A 259 11.92 7.15 12.61
CA LYS A 259 11.44 7.86 13.80
C LYS A 259 12.56 8.50 14.64
N ARG A 260 13.80 8.50 14.14
CA ARG A 260 14.96 9.09 14.81
C ARG A 260 15.20 10.52 14.33
N LEU A 261 15.77 11.34 15.21
CA LEU A 261 16.20 12.72 14.89
C LEU A 261 17.12 12.75 13.64
N VAL A 262 17.90 11.68 13.48
CA VAL A 262 18.74 11.44 12.30
C VAL A 262 18.30 10.11 11.67
N PRO A 263 17.68 10.14 10.47
CA PRO A 263 17.17 8.95 9.80
C PRO A 263 18.30 8.19 9.09
N TRP A 264 18.99 7.34 9.86
CA TRP A 264 20.06 6.48 9.34
C TRP A 264 19.53 5.42 8.39
N LEU A 265 20.30 5.10 7.36
CA LEU A 265 20.09 3.98 6.46
C LEU A 265 21.35 3.13 6.31
N PHE A 266 21.11 1.84 6.01
CA PHE A 266 22.12 0.84 5.72
C PHE A 266 21.72 0.07 4.47
N GLU A 267 22.63 -0.05 3.51
CA GLU A 267 22.39 -0.74 2.24
C GLU A 267 23.50 -1.72 1.94
N ALA A 268 23.15 -2.91 1.46
CA ALA A 268 24.07 -3.74 0.70
C ALA A 268 23.81 -3.48 -0.80
N ILE A 269 24.87 -3.24 -1.56
CA ILE A 269 24.81 -2.97 -3.00
C ILE A 269 25.71 -3.91 -3.79
N ALA A 270 25.30 -4.19 -5.02
CA ALA A 270 26.11 -4.81 -6.04
C ALA A 270 25.97 -4.00 -7.33
N GLN A 271 27.09 -3.79 -8.02
CA GLN A 271 27.16 -3.02 -9.24
C GLN A 271 28.01 -3.75 -10.28
N GLY A 272 27.55 -3.70 -11.53
CA GLY A 272 28.30 -4.19 -12.68
C GLY A 272 28.38 -3.12 -13.73
N LEU A 273 29.60 -2.80 -14.16
CA LEU A 273 29.92 -1.78 -15.15
C LEU A 273 30.67 -2.42 -16.31
N GLY A 274 30.19 -2.24 -17.54
CA GLY A 274 30.84 -2.64 -18.78
C GLY A 274 31.44 -1.43 -19.50
N GLN A 275 32.62 -1.61 -20.08
CA GLN A 275 33.33 -0.65 -20.92
C GLN A 275 33.89 -1.35 -22.17
N SER A 276 34.39 -0.59 -23.14
CA SER A 276 34.92 -1.16 -24.39
C SER A 276 36.12 -2.10 -24.18
N SER A 277 36.92 -1.89 -23.12
CA SER A 277 38.10 -2.70 -22.80
C SER A 277 37.84 -3.84 -21.83
N GLY A 278 36.66 -3.92 -21.20
CA GLY A 278 36.50 -4.79 -20.05
C GLY A 278 35.21 -4.62 -19.24
N ALA A 279 35.15 -5.30 -18.09
CA ALA A 279 34.03 -5.22 -17.17
C ALA A 279 34.51 -5.18 -15.72
N THR A 280 33.74 -4.52 -14.86
CA THR A 280 33.99 -4.38 -13.43
C THR A 280 32.75 -4.82 -12.65
N LEU A 281 32.94 -5.69 -11.67
CA LEU A 281 31.89 -6.13 -10.73
C LEU A 281 32.34 -5.75 -9.32
N ARG A 282 31.49 -5.04 -8.57
CA ARG A 282 31.75 -4.68 -7.16
C ARG A 282 30.51 -4.94 -6.32
N ALA A 283 30.73 -5.32 -5.06
CA ALA A 283 29.69 -5.42 -4.05
C ALA A 283 30.18 -4.79 -2.75
N GLY A 284 29.26 -4.33 -1.92
CA GLY A 284 29.63 -3.65 -0.69
C GLY A 284 28.45 -3.11 0.07
N VAL A 285 28.74 -2.15 0.94
CA VAL A 285 27.75 -1.54 1.82
C VAL A 285 27.81 -0.03 1.78
N ASN A 286 26.64 0.61 1.88
CA ASN A 286 26.51 2.04 2.14
C ASN A 286 25.93 2.25 3.52
N VAL A 287 26.42 3.29 4.20
CA VAL A 287 25.81 3.83 5.40
C VAL A 287 25.56 5.32 5.17
N GLY A 288 24.42 5.81 5.60
CA GLY A 288 24.09 7.21 5.37
C GLY A 288 22.83 7.67 6.08
N VAL A 289 22.34 8.81 5.61
CA VAL A 289 21.19 9.52 6.17
C VAL A 289 20.25 9.92 5.05
N ILE A 290 18.95 9.84 5.29
CA ILE A 290 17.91 10.11 4.28
C ILE A 290 16.79 11.00 4.79
N TRP A 291 16.55 12.10 4.08
CA TRP A 291 15.47 13.04 4.35
C TRP A 291 14.41 13.00 3.24
#